data_AF-A0A1U7UL63-F1
#
_entry.id   AF-A0A1U7UL63-F1
#
_cell.length_a   1.000
_cell.length_b   1.000
_cell.length_c   1.000
_cell.angle_alpha   90.00
_cell.angle_beta   90.00
_cell.angle_gamma   90.00
#
_symmetry.space_group_name_H-M   'P 1'
#
loop_
_entity.id
_entity.type
_entity.pdbx_description
1 polymer ?
#
loop_
_entity_poly.entity_id
_entity_poly.type
_entity_poly.pdbx_seq_one_letter_code
_entity_poly.pdbx_strand_id
1 'polypeptide(L)'
;DYEEAVLLLLEGTAWEEALRLVYKYNRLDIIETNVKPSILEAQKNYMAFLDSQTATFSRHKKRLLVVRELKEQAQLVNLNNEVPHGQESDLFSETSSVVSGSEMSGKYSHSNSRISARSSKNRRKAERKKHSLKEGSPLEDLALLEALNEVVQNTEKLKDEVYHILKVLFLFEFDEQGRELQKTFEDTLQLIEKSLPEIWTLTYQQNSATPVLGPNSTANSIMASYQQQKTLVPVLDAELFIPPKINRRTQWRLNLLE
;
A
#
# COMPACT_ATOMS: atom_id res chain seq x y z
N ASP A 1 -26.56 14.21 29.36
CA ASP A 1 -25.80 13.99 30.60
C ASP A 1 -24.37 14.48 30.37
N TYR A 2 -23.78 15.25 31.29
CA TYR A 2 -22.43 15.80 31.08
C TYR A 2 -21.34 14.77 31.38
N GLU A 3 -21.57 13.81 32.28
CA GLU A 3 -20.60 12.75 32.56
C GLU A 3 -20.47 11.83 31.35
N GLU A 4 -21.61 11.42 30.80
CA GLU A 4 -21.66 10.60 29.59
C GLU A 4 -21.00 11.30 28.39
N ALA A 5 -21.19 12.62 28.26
CA ALA A 5 -20.52 13.40 27.23
C ALA A 5 -18.99 13.39 27.39
N VAL A 6 -18.48 13.47 28.62
CA VAL A 6 -17.03 13.37 28.88
C VAL A 6 -16.52 11.99 28.49
N LEU A 7 -17.22 10.91 28.85
CA LEU A 7 -16.81 9.54 28.50
C LEU A 7 -16.74 9.34 26.98
N LEU A 8 -17.73 9.82 26.23
CA LEU A 8 -17.74 9.74 24.75
C LEU A 8 -16.60 10.55 24.12
N LEU A 9 -16.25 11.71 24.70
CA LEU A 9 -15.11 12.50 24.23
C LEU A 9 -13.78 11.79 24.50
N LEU A 10 -13.64 11.11 25.65
CA LEU A 10 -12.45 10.31 25.96
C LEU A 10 -12.31 9.12 25.00
N GLU A 11 -13.41 8.43 24.69
CA GLU A 11 -13.43 7.35 23.70
C GLU A 11 -13.02 7.84 22.30
N GLY A 12 -13.47 9.04 21.92
CA GLY A 12 -13.10 9.71 20.69
C GLY A 12 -11.75 10.46 20.73
N THR A 13 -10.92 10.23 21.75
CA THR A 13 -9.59 10.87 21.96
C THR A 13 -9.60 12.41 21.92
N ALA A 14 -10.74 13.04 22.18
CA ALA A 14 -10.94 14.48 22.20
C ALA A 14 -10.58 15.07 23.58
N TRP A 15 -9.31 14.90 23.98
CA TRP A 15 -8.83 15.16 25.35
C TRP A 15 -9.07 16.60 25.83
N GLU A 16 -8.78 17.60 25.00
CA GLU A 16 -8.91 19.01 25.37
C GLU A 16 -10.37 19.40 25.63
N GLU A 17 -11.30 18.87 24.83
CA GLU A 17 -12.72 19.13 24.97
C GLU A 17 -13.31 18.39 26.17
N ALA A 18 -12.86 17.16 26.43
CA ALA A 18 -13.21 16.42 27.65
C ALA A 18 -12.79 17.21 28.90
N LEU A 19 -11.55 17.72 28.93
CA LEU A 19 -11.06 18.55 30.03
C LEU A 19 -11.86 19.85 30.16
N ARG A 20 -12.18 20.52 29.05
CA ARG A 20 -13.00 21.73 29.06
C ARG A 20 -14.36 21.50 29.74
N LEU A 21 -15.01 20.37 29.49
CA LEU A 21 -16.28 20.02 30.14
C LEU A 21 -16.10 19.72 31.63
N VAL A 22 -15.06 18.96 32.00
CA VAL A 22 -14.73 18.65 33.39
C VAL A 22 -14.56 19.92 34.22
N TYR A 23 -13.78 20.89 33.73
CA TYR A 23 -13.60 22.18 34.40
C TYR A 23 -14.88 23.03 34.38
N LYS A 24 -15.61 23.05 33.27
CA LYS A 24 -16.86 23.83 33.14
C LYS A 24 -17.92 23.41 34.17
N TYR A 25 -18.01 22.13 34.48
CA TYR A 25 -18.98 21.60 35.46
C TYR A 25 -18.37 21.33 36.83
N ASN A 26 -17.11 21.72 37.05
CA ASN A 26 -16.40 21.62 38.33
C ASN A 26 -16.35 20.19 38.90
N ARG A 27 -16.22 19.18 38.03
CA ARG A 27 -16.18 17.75 38.37
C ARG A 27 -14.77 17.18 38.22
N LEU A 28 -13.85 17.76 38.98
CA LEU A 28 -12.42 17.43 38.95
C LEU A 28 -12.14 15.98 39.35
N ASP A 29 -13.05 15.33 40.06
CA ASP A 29 -13.00 13.91 40.39
C ASP A 29 -12.87 13.02 39.14
N ILE A 30 -13.49 13.42 38.03
CA ILE A 30 -13.46 12.67 36.75
C ILE A 30 -12.04 12.60 36.16
N ILE A 31 -11.17 13.55 36.51
CA ILE A 31 -9.78 13.57 36.03
C ILE A 31 -9.05 12.31 36.50
N GLU A 32 -9.16 11.99 37.78
CA GLU A 32 -8.48 10.84 38.38
C GLU A 32 -9.21 9.53 38.05
N THR A 33 -10.54 9.53 38.01
CA THR A 33 -11.32 8.29 37.82
C THR A 33 -11.38 7.83 36.36
N ASN A 34 -11.37 8.75 35.39
CA ASN A 34 -11.60 8.43 33.98
C ASN A 34 -10.53 9.01 33.05
N VAL A 35 -10.22 10.31 33.14
CA VAL A 35 -9.33 10.95 32.16
C VAL A 35 -7.93 10.34 32.17
N LYS A 36 -7.28 10.29 33.34
CA LYS A 36 -5.92 9.73 33.46
C LYS A 36 -5.86 8.24 33.06
N PRO A 37 -6.76 7.35 33.54
CA PRO A 37 -6.82 5.97 33.05
C PRO A 37 -6.98 5.87 31.53
N SER A 38 -7.89 6.66 30.93
CA SER A 38 -8.13 6.64 29.49
C SER A 38 -6.91 7.12 28.68
N ILE A 39 -6.17 8.12 29.16
CA ILE A 39 -4.92 8.57 28.51
C ILE A 39 -3.87 7.46 28.53
N LEU A 40 -3.67 6.80 29.67
CA LEU A 40 -2.69 5.71 29.81
C LEU A 40 -3.09 4.48 28.98
N GLU A 41 -4.38 4.17 28.90
CA GLU A 41 -4.89 3.11 28.03
C GLU A 41 -4.68 3.45 26.55
N ALA A 42 -5.00 4.68 26.15
CA ALA A 42 -4.75 5.15 24.79
C ALA A 42 -3.26 5.09 24.43
N GLN A 43 -2.35 5.48 25.34
CA GLN A 43 -0.91 5.35 25.12
C GLN A 43 -0.50 3.90 24.85
N LYS A 44 -0.98 2.93 25.64
CA LYS A 44 -0.72 1.51 25.40
C LYS A 44 -1.26 1.02 24.06
N ASN A 45 -2.45 1.48 23.69
CA ASN A 45 -3.06 1.15 22.40
C ASN A 45 -2.24 1.71 21.23
N TYR A 46 -1.76 2.96 21.32
CA TYR A 46 -0.86 3.54 20.34
C TYR A 46 0.46 2.77 20.25
N MET A 47 1.06 2.40 21.39
CA MET A 47 2.28 1.58 21.41
C MET A 47 2.09 0.24 20.69
N ALA A 48 1.06 -0.52 21.05
CA ALA A 48 0.75 -1.80 20.40
C ALA A 48 0.44 -1.62 18.90
N PHE A 49 -0.25 -0.54 18.54
CA PHE A 49 -0.52 -0.22 17.14
C PHE A 49 0.78 0.05 16.37
N LEU A 50 1.68 0.89 16.90
CA LEU A 50 2.96 1.20 16.26
C LEU A 50 3.84 -0.04 16.10
N ASP A 51 3.89 -0.92 17.10
CA ASP A 51 4.59 -2.20 17.00
C ASP A 51 4.02 -3.05 15.86
N SER A 52 2.69 -3.13 15.76
CA SER A 52 2.00 -3.90 14.72
C SER A 52 2.26 -3.34 13.32
N GLN A 53 2.26 -2.01 13.16
CA GLN A 53 2.55 -1.33 11.90
C GLN A 53 4.01 -1.53 11.51
N THR A 54 4.94 -1.38 12.44
CA THR A 54 6.39 -1.56 12.24
C THR A 54 6.71 -2.99 11.83
N ALA A 55 6.14 -3.98 12.51
CA ALA A 55 6.30 -5.39 12.18
C ALA A 55 5.72 -5.71 10.79
N THR A 56 4.53 -5.19 10.50
CA THR A 56 3.84 -5.37 9.20
C THR A 56 4.64 -4.75 8.06
N PHE A 57 5.10 -3.50 8.22
CA PHE A 57 5.95 -2.80 7.28
C PHE A 57 7.24 -3.58 7.01
N SER A 58 7.94 -3.99 8.07
CA SER A 58 9.20 -4.73 7.96
C SER A 58 9.02 -6.08 7.25
N ARG A 59 7.94 -6.80 7.54
CA ARG A 59 7.60 -8.07 6.87
C ARG A 59 7.34 -7.86 5.38
N HIS A 60 6.49 -6.89 5.03
CA HIS A 60 6.16 -6.61 3.63
C HIS A 60 7.38 -6.10 2.84
N LYS A 61 8.21 -5.25 3.44
CA LYS A 61 9.49 -4.80 2.85
C LYS A 61 10.40 -5.99 2.54
N LYS A 62 10.66 -6.85 3.52
CA LYS A 62 11.50 -8.05 3.33
C LYS A 62 10.96 -8.94 2.21
N ARG A 63 9.65 -9.18 2.19
CA ARG A 63 9.02 -9.99 1.15
C ARG A 63 9.15 -9.36 -0.23
N LEU A 64 8.94 -8.04 -0.33
CA LEU A 64 9.07 -7.32 -1.59
C LEU A 64 10.48 -7.44 -2.19
N LEU A 65 11.52 -7.35 -1.36
CA LEU A 65 12.90 -7.54 -1.81
C LEU A 65 13.14 -8.95 -2.37
N VAL A 66 12.64 -9.98 -1.69
CA VAL A 66 12.73 -11.38 -2.16
C VAL A 66 11.97 -11.56 -3.49
N VAL A 67 10.75 -11.02 -3.60
CA VAL A 67 9.95 -11.12 -4.84
C VAL A 67 10.68 -10.44 -6.01
N ARG A 68 11.33 -9.30 -5.76
CA ARG A 68 12.14 -8.61 -6.77
C ARG A 68 13.34 -9.44 -7.21
N GLU A 69 14.12 -9.96 -6.27
CA GLU A 69 15.26 -10.83 -6.58
C GLU A 69 14.85 -12.07 -7.39
N LEU A 70 13.74 -12.74 -7.02
CA LEU A 70 13.21 -13.88 -7.76
C LEU A 70 12.79 -13.51 -9.19
N LYS A 71 12.20 -12.33 -9.39
CA LYS A 71 11.83 -11.83 -10.72
C LYS A 71 13.06 -11.55 -11.57
N GLU A 72 14.11 -10.96 -10.99
CA GLU A 72 15.38 -10.70 -11.67
C GLU A 72 16.09 -11.99 -12.08
N GLN A 73 16.17 -12.98 -11.18
CA GLN A 73 16.74 -14.29 -11.48
C GLN A 73 15.96 -15.01 -12.60
N ALA A 74 14.63 -14.96 -12.57
CA ALA A 74 13.80 -15.54 -13.64
C ALA A 74 14.04 -14.87 -15.00
N GLN A 75 14.26 -13.55 -15.03
CA GLN A 75 14.61 -12.84 -16.27
C GLN A 75 16.00 -13.26 -16.79
N LEU A 76 17.00 -13.38 -15.92
CA LEU A 76 18.34 -13.81 -16.30
C LEU A 76 18.37 -15.24 -16.84
N VAL A 77 17.58 -16.16 -16.27
CA VAL A 77 17.45 -17.54 -16.78
C VAL A 77 16.81 -17.56 -18.16
N ASN A 78 15.78 -16.73 -18.40
CA ASN A 78 15.17 -16.63 -19.73
C ASN A 78 16.15 -16.07 -20.77
N LEU A 79 16.95 -15.05 -20.42
CA LEU A 79 17.97 -14.48 -21.30
C LEU A 79 19.13 -15.45 -21.58
N ASN A 80 19.53 -16.26 -20.61
CA ASN A 80 20.58 -17.27 -20.79
C ASN A 80 20.12 -18.52 -21.56
N ASN A 81 18.81 -18.80 -21.60
CA ASN A 81 18.25 -19.84 -22.45
C ASN A 81 18.01 -19.38 -23.90
N GLU A 82 18.15 -18.08 -24.21
CA GLU A 82 18.23 -17.57 -25.59
C GLU A 82 19.67 -17.68 -26.14
N VAL A 83 20.26 -18.88 -26.07
CA VAL A 83 21.40 -19.20 -26.93
C VAL A 83 20.87 -19.30 -28.36
N PRO A 84 21.48 -18.64 -29.37
CA PRO A 84 21.11 -18.80 -30.78
C PRO A 84 21.48 -20.20 -31.27
N HIS A 85 20.70 -21.22 -30.89
CA HIS A 85 20.66 -22.46 -31.65
C HIS A 85 19.67 -22.25 -32.79
N GLY A 86 20.22 -21.82 -33.92
CA GLY A 86 19.56 -22.05 -35.19
C GLY A 86 19.42 -23.54 -35.41
N GLN A 87 18.24 -24.09 -35.12
CA GLN A 87 17.72 -25.26 -35.82
C GLN A 87 16.23 -25.42 -35.51
N GLU A 88 15.43 -25.06 -36.49
CA GLU A 88 14.18 -25.71 -36.90
C GLU A 88 13.32 -26.33 -35.80
N SER A 89 12.37 -25.52 -35.32
CA SER A 89 11.09 -26.05 -34.83
C SER A 89 10.02 -25.75 -35.89
N ASP A 90 10.23 -26.32 -37.07
CA ASP A 90 9.10 -26.84 -37.85
C ASP A 90 8.63 -28.06 -37.07
N LEU A 91 7.41 -28.02 -36.52
CA LEU A 91 6.48 -29.15 -36.42
C LEU A 91 5.20 -28.67 -35.71
N PHE A 92 4.26 -28.21 -36.53
CA PHE A 92 2.81 -28.43 -36.45
C PHE A 92 2.09 -28.29 -35.10
N SER A 93 1.19 -27.30 -35.05
CA SER A 93 -0.25 -27.58 -34.89
C SER A 93 -1.09 -26.35 -35.26
N GLU A 94 -1.15 -26.08 -36.56
CA GLU A 94 -2.25 -25.33 -37.15
C GLU A 94 -3.51 -26.19 -37.11
N THR A 95 -4.45 -25.87 -36.22
CA THR A 95 -5.87 -26.15 -36.47
C THR A 95 -6.66 -24.86 -36.35
N SER A 96 -6.34 -23.92 -37.24
CA SER A 96 -7.24 -22.81 -37.55
C SER A 96 -8.39 -23.39 -38.39
N SER A 97 -9.55 -23.58 -37.79
CA SER A 97 -10.79 -23.78 -38.53
C SER A 97 -11.34 -22.41 -38.92
N VAL A 98 -10.89 -21.94 -40.08
CA VAL A 98 -11.54 -20.86 -40.82
C VAL A 98 -12.86 -21.38 -41.40
N VAL A 99 -13.99 -21.11 -40.73
CA VAL A 99 -15.29 -21.19 -41.41
C VAL A 99 -15.53 -19.88 -42.14
N SER A 100 -15.42 -19.94 -43.46
CA SER A 100 -15.77 -18.86 -44.39
C SER A 100 -17.22 -18.44 -44.22
N GLY A 101 -17.44 -17.13 -44.32
CA GLY A 101 -18.77 -16.55 -44.37
C GLY A 101 -19.56 -17.01 -45.58
N SER A 102 -20.84 -17.29 -45.34
CA SER A 102 -21.88 -17.24 -46.36
C SER A 102 -22.93 -16.26 -45.85
N GLU A 103 -23.15 -15.22 -46.65
CA GLU A 103 -24.21 -14.24 -46.50
C GLU A 103 -25.57 -14.94 -46.57
N MET A 104 -26.44 -14.71 -45.57
CA MET A 104 -27.88 -14.77 -45.76
C MET A 104 -28.59 -13.93 -44.69
N SER A 105 -29.44 -13.05 -45.19
CA SER A 105 -30.39 -12.16 -44.52
C SER A 105 -30.87 -12.52 -43.11
N GLY A 106 -30.94 -11.53 -42.22
CA GLY A 106 -31.71 -11.65 -40.97
C GLY A 106 -31.62 -10.43 -40.06
N LYS A 107 -32.50 -9.46 -40.28
CA LYS A 107 -32.73 -8.30 -39.40
C LYS A 107 -33.14 -8.74 -37.99
N TYR A 108 -32.22 -8.78 -37.01
CA TYR A 108 -32.59 -8.83 -35.59
C TYR A 108 -31.57 -8.08 -34.72
N SER A 109 -31.92 -6.86 -34.31
CA SER A 109 -31.30 -6.13 -33.20
C SER A 109 -31.62 -6.85 -31.89
N HIS A 110 -30.77 -7.79 -31.46
CA HIS A 110 -30.83 -8.35 -30.12
C HIS A 110 -29.60 -7.96 -29.29
N SER A 111 -29.86 -6.99 -28.42
CA SER A 111 -29.16 -6.63 -27.19
C SER A 111 -28.08 -7.63 -26.72
N ASN A 112 -26.82 -7.25 -26.94
CA ASN A 112 -25.62 -8.01 -26.52
C ASN A 112 -25.32 -7.83 -25.02
N SER A 113 -26.31 -7.97 -24.13
CA SER A 113 -26.17 -7.74 -22.67
C SER A 113 -25.50 -8.89 -21.90
N ARG A 114 -25.28 -10.05 -22.53
CA ARG A 114 -24.71 -11.26 -21.88
C ARG A 114 -23.18 -11.31 -21.88
N ILE A 115 -22.52 -10.54 -22.74
CA ILE A 115 -21.05 -10.53 -22.88
C ILE A 115 -20.40 -9.59 -21.86
N SER A 116 -21.03 -8.46 -21.53
CA SER A 116 -20.51 -7.48 -20.55
C SER A 116 -20.56 -7.99 -19.10
N ALA A 117 -21.54 -8.83 -18.74
CA ALA A 117 -21.68 -9.38 -17.39
C ALA A 117 -20.61 -10.43 -17.03
N ARG A 118 -20.07 -11.16 -18.04
CA ARG A 118 -18.90 -12.04 -17.85
C ARG A 118 -17.62 -11.22 -17.67
N SER A 119 -17.47 -10.14 -18.44
CA SER A 119 -16.34 -9.21 -18.33
C SER A 119 -16.29 -8.52 -16.96
N SER A 120 -17.43 -8.07 -16.41
CA SER A 120 -17.46 -7.40 -15.09
C SER A 120 -17.15 -8.35 -13.92
N LYS A 121 -17.65 -9.59 -13.95
CA LYS A 121 -17.30 -10.62 -12.95
C LYS A 121 -15.84 -11.05 -13.07
N ASN A 122 -15.32 -11.16 -14.29
CA ASN A 122 -13.92 -11.51 -14.51
C ASN A 122 -12.98 -10.36 -14.11
N ARG A 123 -13.37 -9.10 -14.37
CA ARG A 123 -12.70 -7.90 -13.88
C ARG A 123 -12.67 -7.89 -12.35
N ARG A 124 -13.81 -8.03 -11.66
CA ARG A 124 -13.83 -8.12 -10.18
C ARG A 124 -12.95 -9.25 -9.64
N LYS A 125 -12.90 -10.40 -10.32
CA LYS A 125 -12.03 -11.52 -9.93
C LYS A 125 -10.54 -11.20 -10.17
N ALA A 126 -10.22 -10.48 -11.24
CA ALA A 126 -8.86 -10.01 -11.52
C ALA A 126 -8.41 -8.92 -10.53
N GLU A 127 -9.26 -7.93 -10.22
CA GLU A 127 -9.00 -6.91 -9.21
C GLU A 127 -8.75 -7.55 -7.83
N ARG A 128 -9.57 -8.54 -7.43
CA ARG A 128 -9.34 -9.28 -6.16
C ARG A 128 -8.00 -10.04 -6.12
N LYS A 129 -7.47 -10.44 -7.27
CA LYS A 129 -6.16 -11.10 -7.35
C LYS A 129 -5.01 -10.09 -7.35
N LYS A 130 -5.24 -8.87 -7.84
CA LYS A 130 -4.28 -7.77 -7.83
C LYS A 130 -3.90 -7.35 -6.41
N HIS A 131 -4.88 -7.27 -5.51
CA HIS A 131 -4.67 -6.94 -4.10
C HIS A 131 -4.33 -8.17 -3.23
N SER A 132 -4.06 -9.32 -3.85
CA SER A 132 -3.81 -10.55 -3.09
C SER A 132 -2.37 -10.58 -2.59
N LEU A 133 -2.20 -10.42 -1.28
CA LEU A 133 -0.93 -10.63 -0.56
C LEU A 133 -0.53 -12.11 -0.43
N LYS A 134 -1.12 -12.99 -1.25
CA LYS A 134 -0.78 -14.42 -1.23
C LYS A 134 0.57 -14.62 -1.90
N GLU A 135 1.48 -15.28 -1.18
CA GLU A 135 2.81 -15.62 -1.68
C GLU A 135 2.73 -16.43 -2.98
N GLY A 136 3.48 -15.99 -4.00
CA GLY A 136 3.51 -16.59 -5.33
C GLY A 136 2.40 -16.11 -6.28
N SER A 137 1.63 -15.08 -5.90
CA SER A 137 0.70 -14.42 -6.83
C SER A 137 1.47 -13.70 -7.95
N PRO A 138 1.00 -13.73 -9.21
CA PRO A 138 1.66 -13.03 -10.32
C PRO A 138 1.87 -11.53 -10.11
N LEU A 139 1.01 -10.90 -9.29
CA LEU A 139 1.03 -9.46 -8.98
C LEU A 139 1.36 -9.19 -7.50
N GLU A 140 2.04 -10.12 -6.84
CA GLU A 140 2.40 -10.02 -5.43
C GLU A 140 3.21 -8.75 -5.11
N ASP A 141 4.11 -8.34 -6.00
CA ASP A 141 4.91 -7.12 -5.85
C ASP A 141 4.05 -5.85 -5.82
N LEU A 142 3.03 -5.76 -6.68
CA LEU A 142 2.10 -4.63 -6.68
C LEU A 142 1.26 -4.62 -5.40
N ALA A 143 0.75 -5.77 -4.96
CA ALA A 143 -0.01 -5.89 -3.72
C ALA A 143 0.83 -5.47 -2.49
N LEU A 144 2.11 -5.87 -2.45
CA LEU A 144 3.03 -5.48 -1.39
C LEU A 144 3.35 -3.99 -1.41
N LEU A 145 3.54 -3.40 -2.60
CA LEU A 145 3.75 -1.95 -2.74
C LEU A 145 2.55 -1.14 -2.25
N GLU A 146 1.34 -1.56 -2.61
CA GLU A 146 0.12 -0.92 -2.14
C GLU A 146 -0.05 -1.03 -0.62
N ALA A 147 0.17 -2.22 -0.05
CA ALA A 147 0.13 -2.42 1.40
C ALA A 147 1.19 -1.58 2.13
N LEU A 148 2.40 -1.46 1.58
CA LEU A 148 3.45 -0.60 2.13
C LEU A 148 3.03 0.87 2.06
N ASN A 149 2.47 1.32 0.93
CA ASN A 149 1.97 2.69 0.77
C ASN A 149 0.86 3.01 1.79
N GLU A 150 -0.08 2.08 2.00
CA GLU A 150 -1.14 2.22 3.00
C GLU A 150 -0.57 2.40 4.41
N VAL A 151 0.42 1.58 4.79
CA VAL A 151 1.09 1.72 6.09
C VAL A 151 1.73 3.10 6.22
N VAL A 152 2.46 3.57 5.21
CA VAL A 152 3.09 4.92 5.26
C VAL A 152 2.04 6.02 5.41
N GLN A 153 0.94 5.97 4.67
CA GLN A 153 -0.13 6.97 4.77
C GLN A 153 -0.82 6.94 6.14
N ASN A 154 -1.03 5.76 6.70
CA ASN A 154 -1.62 5.62 8.03
C ASN A 154 -0.68 6.16 9.11
N THR A 155 0.61 5.87 9.05
CA THR A 155 1.61 6.44 9.97
C THR A 155 1.71 7.97 9.85
N GLU A 156 1.56 8.53 8.64
CA GLU A 156 1.57 9.98 8.45
C GLU A 156 0.37 10.68 9.12
N LYS A 157 -0.83 10.09 9.00
CA LYS A 157 -2.05 10.63 9.62
C LYS A 157 -1.98 10.62 11.16
N LEU A 158 -1.27 9.65 11.74
CA LEU A 158 -1.09 9.57 13.19
C LEU A 158 -0.29 10.72 13.78
N LYS A 159 0.45 11.50 13.00
CA LYS A 159 1.28 12.61 13.53
C LYS A 159 0.46 13.57 14.39
N ASP A 160 -0.73 13.94 13.91
CA ASP A 160 -1.61 14.85 14.64
C ASP A 160 -2.12 14.16 15.91
N GLU A 161 -2.61 12.93 15.83
CA GLU A 161 -3.10 12.18 17.00
C GLU A 161 -2.02 12.01 18.09
N VAL A 162 -0.80 11.63 17.69
CA VAL A 162 0.36 11.49 18.57
C VAL A 162 0.69 12.83 19.23
N TYR A 163 0.67 13.93 18.48
CA TYR A 163 0.89 15.25 19.04
C TYR A 163 -0.14 15.60 20.14
N HIS A 164 -1.43 15.34 19.91
CA HIS A 164 -2.48 15.63 20.88
C HIS A 164 -2.33 14.79 22.16
N ILE A 165 -2.05 13.49 22.05
CA ILE A 165 -1.84 12.65 23.23
C ILE A 165 -0.55 13.01 23.99
N LEU A 166 0.53 13.38 23.30
CA LEU A 166 1.78 13.84 23.95
C LEU A 166 1.55 15.07 24.82
N LYS A 167 0.73 16.03 24.37
CA LYS A 167 0.39 17.22 25.16
C LYS A 167 -0.30 16.85 26.47
N VAL A 168 -1.25 15.92 26.44
CA VAL A 168 -2.00 15.54 27.66
C VAL A 168 -1.22 14.59 28.55
N LEU A 169 -0.35 13.76 28.00
CA LEU A 169 0.62 12.98 28.78
C LEU A 169 1.53 13.91 29.58
N PHE A 170 2.10 14.94 28.93
CA PHE A 170 2.91 15.96 29.60
C PHE A 170 2.10 16.75 30.65
N LEU A 171 0.87 17.16 30.31
CA LEU A 171 -0.01 17.91 31.22
C LEU A 171 -0.28 17.16 32.54
N PHE A 172 -0.36 15.84 32.49
CA PHE A 172 -0.60 14.98 33.65
C PHE A 172 0.66 14.34 34.23
N GLU A 173 1.84 14.85 33.89
CA GLU A 173 3.15 14.42 34.41
C GLU A 173 3.48 12.95 34.07
N PHE A 174 2.90 12.41 32.99
CA PHE A 174 3.20 11.08 32.45
C PHE A 174 4.36 11.14 31.46
N ASP A 175 5.48 11.73 31.91
CA ASP A 175 6.62 12.05 31.04
C ASP A 175 7.33 10.80 30.52
N GLU A 176 7.37 9.72 31.30
CA GLU A 176 7.99 8.45 30.88
C GLU A 176 7.24 7.85 29.69
N GLN A 177 5.91 7.77 29.79
CA GLN A 177 5.01 7.26 28.77
C GLN A 177 5.00 8.18 27.54
N GLY A 178 5.07 9.50 27.74
CA GLY A 178 5.24 10.48 26.68
C GLY A 178 6.54 10.29 25.92
N ARG A 179 7.68 10.13 26.62
CA ARG A 179 8.99 9.86 26.00
C ARG A 179 9.02 8.54 25.25
N GLU A 180 8.47 7.48 25.84
CA GLU A 180 8.39 6.16 25.21
C GLU A 180 7.61 6.21 23.89
N LEU A 181 6.42 6.83 23.91
CA LEU A 181 5.58 6.98 22.71
C LEU A 181 6.27 7.84 21.65
N GLN A 182 6.83 8.99 22.05
CA GLN A 182 7.52 9.90 21.14
C GLN A 182 8.70 9.20 20.45
N LYS A 183 9.52 8.47 21.21
CA LYS A 183 10.67 7.74 20.69
C LYS A 183 10.24 6.61 19.75
N THR A 184 9.26 5.80 20.15
CA THR A 184 8.78 4.68 19.33
C THR A 184 8.19 5.15 18.01
N PHE A 185 7.44 6.27 18.05
CA PHE A 185 6.90 6.87 16.83
C PHE A 185 8.01 7.49 15.96
N GLU A 186 9.01 8.14 16.55
CA GLU A 186 10.19 8.63 15.83
C GLU A 186 10.95 7.50 15.14
N ASP A 187 11.24 6.41 15.85
CA ASP A 187 11.95 5.24 15.32
C ASP A 187 11.18 4.61 14.15
N THR A 188 9.85 4.53 14.26
CA THR A 188 8.95 4.04 13.19
C THR A 188 9.02 4.94 11.95
N LEU A 189 8.92 6.25 12.13
CA LEU A 189 9.02 7.22 11.03
C LEU A 189 10.40 7.14 10.35
N GLN A 190 11.48 7.09 11.12
CA GLN A 190 12.84 6.97 10.59
C GLN A 190 13.03 5.67 9.81
N LEU A 191 12.48 4.54 10.29
CA LEU A 191 12.52 3.27 9.58
C LEU A 191 11.85 3.37 8.22
N ILE A 192 10.66 3.98 8.17
CA ILE A 192 9.91 4.19 6.93
C ILE A 192 10.71 5.09 5.99
N GLU A 193 11.19 6.24 6.46
CA GLU A 193 11.95 7.21 5.64
C GLU A 193 13.20 6.58 5.02
N LYS A 194 13.97 5.81 5.81
CA LYS A 194 15.17 5.09 5.33
C LYS A 194 14.82 4.03 4.29
N SER A 195 13.64 3.43 4.41
CA SER A 195 13.18 2.34 3.53
C SER A 195 12.55 2.82 2.22
N LEU A 196 12.07 4.08 2.15
CA LEU A 196 11.49 4.64 0.94
C LEU A 196 12.39 4.51 -0.31
N PRO A 197 13.67 4.93 -0.30
CA PRO A 197 14.52 4.83 -1.49
C PRO A 197 14.80 3.38 -1.92
N GLU A 198 14.78 2.42 -0.98
CA GLU A 198 14.96 1.00 -1.29
C GLU A 198 13.69 0.39 -1.92
N ILE A 199 12.52 0.83 -1.48
CA ILE A 199 11.22 0.33 -1.96
C ILE A 199 10.86 0.99 -3.29
N TRP A 200 11.03 2.30 -3.47
CA TRP A 200 10.66 3.03 -4.68
C TRP A 200 11.89 3.34 -5.56
N THR A 201 12.55 2.30 -6.07
CA THR A 201 13.66 2.42 -7.01
C THR A 201 13.18 2.55 -8.46
N LEU A 202 13.69 3.57 -9.18
CA LEU A 202 13.36 3.85 -10.58
C LEU A 202 13.69 2.68 -11.53
N THR A 203 14.66 1.84 -11.15
CA THR A 203 15.16 0.71 -11.95
C THR A 203 14.06 -0.31 -12.26
N TYR A 204 13.13 -0.55 -11.33
CA TYR A 204 11.99 -1.45 -11.57
C TYR A 204 10.83 -0.79 -12.33
N GLN A 205 10.75 0.56 -12.35
CA GLN A 205 9.77 1.28 -13.18
C GLN A 205 10.14 1.28 -14.66
N GLN A 206 11.44 1.24 -14.99
CA GLN A 206 11.92 1.26 -16.38
C GLN A 206 12.03 -0.13 -17.02
N ASN A 207 12.30 -1.19 -16.24
CA ASN A 207 12.42 -2.54 -16.77
C ASN A 207 11.12 -3.13 -17.34
N SER A 208 9.98 -2.45 -17.16
CA SER A 208 8.69 -2.78 -17.80
C SER A 208 8.40 -1.91 -19.04
N ALA A 209 9.20 -0.88 -19.31
CA ALA A 209 8.85 0.21 -20.22
C ALA A 209 9.98 0.65 -21.17
N THR A 210 11.03 -0.14 -21.39
CA THR A 210 11.94 0.09 -22.52
C THR A 210 11.39 -0.58 -23.78
N PRO A 211 10.70 0.15 -24.68
CA PRO A 211 10.45 -0.36 -26.02
C PRO A 211 11.82 -0.58 -26.67
N VAL A 212 12.11 -1.83 -27.03
CA VAL A 212 13.29 -2.18 -27.83
C VAL A 212 13.03 -1.69 -29.25
N LEU A 213 13.09 -0.37 -29.45
CA LEU A 213 12.94 0.30 -30.75
C LEU A 213 14.27 0.94 -31.15
N GLY A 214 15.28 0.10 -31.36
CA GLY A 214 16.55 0.50 -31.95
C GLY A 214 16.59 0.20 -33.45
N PRO A 215 17.54 0.77 -34.20
CA PRO A 215 17.76 0.47 -35.62
C PRO A 215 18.10 -1.02 -35.88
N ASN A 216 18.43 -1.77 -34.82
CA ASN A 216 18.78 -3.19 -34.87
C ASN A 216 17.60 -4.10 -34.43
N SER A 217 16.41 -3.53 -34.19
CA SER A 217 15.25 -4.29 -33.71
C SER A 217 14.52 -5.02 -34.85
N THR A 218 14.41 -6.34 -34.74
CA THR A 218 13.66 -7.17 -35.71
C THR A 218 12.15 -7.04 -35.48
N ALA A 219 11.34 -7.26 -36.53
CA ALA A 219 9.87 -7.25 -36.46
C ALA A 219 9.30 -8.14 -35.34
N ASN A 220 9.97 -9.26 -35.01
CA ASN A 220 9.61 -10.15 -33.90
C ASN A 220 9.87 -9.51 -32.53
N SER A 221 10.99 -8.82 -32.36
CA SER A 221 11.34 -8.07 -31.13
C SER A 221 10.36 -6.92 -30.89
N ILE A 222 9.95 -6.24 -31.97
CA ILE A 222 8.93 -5.20 -31.95
C ILE A 222 7.58 -5.82 -31.55
N MET A 223 7.13 -6.89 -32.22
CA MET A 223 5.87 -7.56 -31.92
C MET A 223 5.80 -8.11 -30.47
N ALA A 224 6.90 -8.67 -29.96
CA ALA A 224 7.02 -9.15 -28.59
C ALA A 224 6.92 -8.00 -27.57
N SER A 225 7.57 -6.86 -27.84
CA SER A 225 7.45 -5.66 -27.00
C SER A 225 6.02 -5.11 -26.97
N TYR A 226 5.30 -5.14 -28.10
CA TYR A 226 3.89 -4.73 -28.17
C TYR A 226 2.94 -5.70 -27.44
N GLN A 227 3.24 -7.01 -27.42
CA GLN A 227 2.49 -7.98 -26.63
C GLN A 227 2.75 -7.79 -25.13
N GLN A 228 3.99 -7.54 -24.72
CA GLN A 228 4.32 -7.16 -23.34
C GLN A 228 3.65 -5.84 -22.93
N GLN A 229 3.58 -4.86 -23.84
CA GLN A 229 2.86 -3.60 -23.62
C GLN A 229 1.35 -3.77 -23.49
N LYS A 230 0.74 -4.75 -24.18
CA LYS A 230 -0.69 -5.09 -23.97
C LYS A 230 -0.96 -5.69 -22.59
N THR A 231 0.06 -6.19 -21.91
CA THR A 231 0.05 -6.59 -20.50
C THR A 231 0.35 -5.44 -19.53
N LEU A 232 0.58 -4.21 -20.02
CA LEU A 232 0.75 -3.04 -19.16
C LEU A 232 -0.56 -2.70 -18.47
N VAL A 233 -0.59 -3.14 -17.22
CA VAL A 233 -1.16 -2.51 -16.04
C VAL A 233 -1.79 -1.11 -16.31
N PRO A 234 -3.10 -0.90 -16.02
CA PRO A 234 -3.79 0.36 -16.28
C PRO A 234 -3.16 1.56 -15.55
N VAL A 235 -3.34 2.77 -16.11
CA VAL A 235 -2.86 4.09 -15.62
C VAL A 235 -2.99 4.33 -14.11
N LEU A 236 -3.93 3.68 -13.42
CA LEU A 236 -4.09 3.77 -11.96
C LEU A 236 -2.91 3.18 -11.17
N ASP A 237 -2.15 2.24 -11.76
CA ASP A 237 -1.00 1.61 -11.11
C ASP A 237 0.29 2.43 -11.22
N ALA A 238 0.33 3.47 -12.05
CA ALA A 238 1.48 4.36 -12.15
C ALA A 238 1.69 5.17 -10.85
N GLU A 239 0.61 5.46 -10.11
CA GLU A 239 0.67 6.18 -8.83
C GLU A 239 1.31 5.34 -7.70
N LEU A 240 1.18 4.02 -7.73
CA LEU A 240 1.79 3.13 -6.72
C LEU A 240 3.31 3.14 -6.73
N PHE A 241 3.91 3.52 -7.87
CA PHE A 241 5.35 3.64 -8.01
C PHE A 241 5.85 5.06 -7.68
N ILE A 242 4.98 5.97 -7.26
CA ILE A 242 5.37 7.27 -6.73
C ILE A 242 5.50 7.09 -5.21
N PRO A 243 6.66 7.41 -4.60
CA PRO A 243 6.80 7.29 -3.16
C PRO A 243 5.79 8.20 -2.44
N PRO A 244 5.15 7.71 -1.37
CA PRO A 244 4.25 8.54 -0.56
C PRO A 244 4.99 9.77 -0.02
N LYS A 245 4.31 10.92 -0.02
CA LYS A 245 4.85 12.18 0.50
C LYS A 245 4.82 12.15 2.02
N ILE A 246 6.00 12.11 2.65
CA ILE A 246 6.15 12.29 4.10
C ILE A 246 6.34 13.77 4.39
N ASN A 247 5.43 14.38 5.16
CA ASN A 247 5.53 15.79 5.51
C ASN A 247 6.50 15.97 6.68
N ARG A 248 7.72 16.41 6.37
CA ARG A 248 8.76 16.72 7.36
C ARG A 248 8.52 18.03 8.11
N ARG A 249 7.58 18.87 7.69
CA ARG A 249 7.31 20.18 8.29
C ARG A 249 6.29 20.12 9.44
N THR A 250 5.50 19.04 9.52
CA THR A 250 4.53 18.86 10.60
C THR A 250 5.28 18.63 11.91
N GLN A 251 5.21 19.60 12.82
CA GLN A 251 5.80 19.51 14.15
C GLN A 251 4.87 18.70 15.05
N TRP A 252 5.16 17.41 15.19
CA TRP A 252 4.43 16.50 16.09
C TRP A 252 5.22 16.19 17.38
N ARG A 253 6.53 16.46 17.37
CA ARG A 253 7.43 16.26 18.51
C ARG A 253 7.20 17.37 19.55
N LEU A 254 7.20 16.99 20.82
CA LEU A 254 7.07 17.90 21.93
C LEU A 254 8.44 18.09 22.60
N ASN A 255 9.06 19.25 22.39
CA ASN A 255 10.40 19.55 22.89
C ASN A 255 10.50 19.54 24.43
N LEU A 256 9.36 19.61 25.14
CA LEU A 256 9.31 19.56 26.61
C LEU A 256 9.55 18.15 27.17
N LEU A 257 9.47 17.12 26.31
CA LEU A 257 9.73 15.72 26.66
C LEU A 257 11.15 15.26 26.26
N GLU A 258 12.03 16.16 25.85
CA GLU A 258 13.44 15.84 25.54
C GLU A 258 14.31 15.59 26.77
#